data_AF-A0A838V2G9-F1
#
_entry.id   AF-A0A838V2G9-F1
#
_cell.length_a   1.000
_cell.length_b   1.000
_cell.length_c   1.000
_cell.angle_alpha   90.00
_cell.angle_beta   90.00
_cell.angle_gamma   90.00
#
_symmetry.space_group_name_H-M   'P 1'
#
loop_
_entity.id
_entity.type
_entity.pdbx_description
1 polymer ?
#
loop_
_entity_poly.entity_id
_entity_poly.type
_entity_poly.pdbx_seq_one_letter_code
_entity_poly.pdbx_strand_id
1 'polypeptide(L)'
;MGGGLMDSSRLAEHFGRRLWRHRRLACLSQEELGRLLDMHRTEISQLERGLRVPRLDTVLKLSAGVEASPCDLIAGLRWQPGSHDLLGGAYAEGGSGAAAAGKRVVQ
;
A
#
# COMPACT_ATOMS: atom_id res chain seq x y z
N MET A 1 10.33 16.90 19.30
CA MET A 1 10.64 16.09 18.11
C MET A 1 9.58 15.00 17.99
N GLY A 2 8.57 15.20 17.13
CA GLY A 2 7.41 14.29 17.03
C GLY A 2 7.01 14.09 15.58
N GLY A 3 7.94 13.56 14.76
CA GLY A 3 7.61 13.10 13.41
C GLY A 3 6.78 11.84 13.52
N GLY A 4 5.57 11.86 12.94
CA GLY A 4 4.60 10.78 12.99
C GLY A 4 5.20 9.42 12.68
N LEU A 5 5.42 8.62 13.74
CA LEU A 5 5.67 7.20 13.61
C LEU A 5 4.39 6.57 13.08
N MET A 6 4.33 6.40 11.76
CA MET A 6 3.67 5.23 11.18
C MET A 6 4.26 4.03 11.91
N ASP A 7 3.48 3.43 12.80
CA ASP A 7 3.91 2.18 13.41
C ASP A 7 3.93 1.13 12.29
N SER A 8 5.12 0.79 11.80
CA SER A 8 5.32 -0.27 10.80
C SER A 8 4.62 -1.57 11.20
N SER A 9 4.43 -1.80 12.51
CA SER A 9 3.62 -2.90 13.04
C SER A 9 2.17 -2.80 12.57
N ARG A 10 1.53 -1.64 12.68
CA ARG A 10 0.13 -1.44 12.26
C ARG A 10 -0.05 -1.65 10.76
N LEU A 11 0.90 -1.21 9.94
CA LEU A 11 0.87 -1.41 8.49
C LEU A 11 0.95 -2.91 8.16
N ALA A 12 1.93 -3.60 8.75
CA ALA A 12 2.14 -5.02 8.55
C ALA A 12 0.95 -5.85 9.02
N GLU A 13 0.41 -5.57 10.22
CA GLU A 13 -0.78 -6.24 10.76
C GLU A 13 -2.02 -6.06 9.89
N HIS A 14 -2.27 -4.84 9.40
CA HIS A 14 -3.45 -4.57 8.59
C HIS A 14 -3.37 -5.24 7.23
N PHE A 15 -2.21 -5.18 6.58
CA PHE A 15 -1.95 -5.94 5.36
C PHE A 15 -2.10 -7.45 5.61
N GLY A 16 -1.49 -7.98 6.67
CA GLY A 16 -1.49 -9.40 7.02
C GLY A 16 -2.91 -9.95 7.22
N ARG A 17 -3.77 -9.24 7.95
CA ARG A 17 -5.17 -9.61 8.14
C ARG A 17 -5.94 -9.69 6.83
N ARG A 18 -5.70 -8.75 5.90
CA ARG A 18 -6.34 -8.75 4.58
C ARG A 18 -5.84 -9.90 3.72
N LEU A 19 -4.53 -10.11 3.67
CA LEU A 19 -3.96 -11.27 2.97
C LEU A 19 -4.57 -12.58 3.46
N TRP A 20 -4.62 -12.79 4.77
CA TRP A 20 -5.23 -13.98 5.37
C TRP A 20 -6.69 -14.16 4.95
N ARG A 21 -7.47 -13.08 4.97
CA ARG A 21 -8.88 -13.12 4.56
C ARG A 21 -9.02 -13.50 3.09
N HIS A 22 -8.29 -12.86 2.19
CA HIS A 22 -8.38 -13.14 0.76
C HIS A 22 -7.86 -14.54 0.42
N ARG A 23 -6.77 -15.00 1.04
CA ARG A 23 -6.30 -16.38 0.88
C ARG A 23 -7.37 -17.40 1.26
N ARG A 24 -8.06 -17.18 2.39
CA ARG A 24 -9.14 -18.09 2.82
C ARG A 24 -10.36 -18.05 1.91
N LEU A 25 -10.69 -16.88 1.34
CA LEU A 25 -11.75 -16.76 0.33
C LEU A 25 -11.40 -17.49 -0.97
N ALA A 26 -10.12 -17.51 -1.33
CA ALA A 26 -9.59 -18.32 -2.43
C ALA A 26 -9.45 -19.82 -2.09
N CYS A 27 -9.88 -20.26 -0.90
CA CYS A 27 -9.78 -21.65 -0.44
C CYS A 27 -8.35 -22.23 -0.43
N LEU A 28 -7.33 -21.38 -0.31
CA LEU A 28 -5.92 -21.81 -0.31
C LEU A 28 -5.41 -21.94 1.12
N SER A 29 -4.60 -22.95 1.42
CA SER A 29 -3.69 -22.99 2.57
C SER A 29 -2.46 -22.08 2.34
N GLN A 30 -1.71 -21.78 3.40
CA GLN A 30 -0.44 -21.04 3.25
C GLN A 30 0.56 -21.78 2.37
N GLU A 31 0.55 -23.12 2.41
CA GLU A 31 1.47 -23.95 1.64
C GLU A 31 1.08 -24.01 0.16
N GLU A 32 -0.21 -24.05 -0.14
CA GLU A 32 -0.72 -23.97 -1.51
C GLU A 32 -0.45 -22.60 -2.14
N LEU A 33 -0.71 -21.50 -1.41
CA LEU A 33 -0.36 -20.17 -1.90
C LEU A 33 1.16 -20.03 -2.09
N GLY A 34 1.95 -20.60 -1.18
CA GLY A 34 3.41 -20.63 -1.28
C GLY A 34 3.89 -21.35 -2.53
N ARG A 35 3.36 -22.56 -2.79
CA ARG A 35 3.66 -23.31 -4.02
C ARG A 35 3.21 -22.58 -5.27
N LEU A 36 1.99 -22.00 -5.28
CA LEU A 36 1.45 -21.25 -6.40
C LEU A 36 2.33 -20.07 -6.79
N LEU A 37 2.90 -19.40 -5.78
CA LEU A 37 3.69 -18.20 -5.98
C LEU A 37 5.19 -18.44 -5.95
N ASP A 38 5.70 -19.67 -5.81
CA ASP A 38 7.13 -19.89 -5.54
C ASP A 38 7.62 -19.00 -4.37
N MET A 39 6.95 -19.15 -3.23
CA MET A 39 7.22 -18.46 -1.97
C MET A 39 7.25 -19.48 -0.83
N HIS A 40 8.16 -19.31 0.13
CA HIS A 40 8.20 -20.22 1.26
C HIS A 40 6.97 -20.00 2.16
N ARG A 41 6.33 -21.09 2.61
CA ARG A 41 5.15 -21.04 3.52
C ARG A 41 5.38 -20.14 4.73
N THR A 42 6.60 -20.11 5.27
CA THR A 42 6.95 -19.27 6.43
C THR A 42 6.92 -17.78 6.11
N GLU A 43 7.21 -17.37 4.87
CA GLU A 43 7.09 -15.96 4.46
C GLU A 43 5.63 -15.53 4.47
N ILE A 44 4.74 -16.36 3.92
CA ILE A 44 3.30 -16.11 3.96
C ILE A 44 2.82 -16.02 5.42
N SER A 45 3.26 -16.94 6.27
CA SER A 45 2.95 -16.91 7.71
C SER A 45 3.46 -15.64 8.42
N GLN A 46 4.64 -15.13 8.06
CA GLN A 46 5.16 -13.88 8.63
C GLN A 46 4.35 -12.67 8.18
N LEU A 47 3.98 -12.62 6.90
CA LEU A 47 3.15 -11.55 6.35
C LEU A 47 1.75 -11.54 6.96
N GLU A 48 1.08 -12.69 7.04
CA GLU A 48 -0.27 -12.80 7.62
C GLU A 48 -0.32 -12.39 9.10
N ARG A 49 0.76 -12.64 9.85
CA ARG A 49 0.89 -12.26 11.26
C ARG A 49 1.37 -10.81 11.47
N GLY A 50 1.62 -10.07 10.39
CA GLY A 50 2.14 -8.70 10.49
C GLY A 50 3.57 -8.61 11.03
N LEU A 51 4.36 -9.68 10.96
CA LEU A 51 5.75 -9.67 11.41
C LEU A 51 6.68 -8.94 10.43
N ARG A 52 6.20 -8.70 9.21
CA ARG A 52 6.95 -8.01 8.15
C ARG A 52 6.01 -7.14 7.31
N VAL A 53 6.52 -5.98 6.92
CA VAL A 53 5.90 -5.14 5.88
C VAL A 53 6.20 -5.75 4.51
N PRO A 54 5.20 -6.01 3.65
CA PRO A 54 5.45 -6.48 2.30
C PRO A 54 6.11 -5.38 1.47
N ARG A 55 6.99 -5.78 0.55
CA ARG A 55 7.40 -4.89 -0.53
C ARG A 55 6.31 -4.79 -1.59
N LEU A 56 6.35 -3.75 -2.42
CA LEU A 56 5.36 -3.53 -3.48
C LEU A 56 5.24 -4.73 -4.43
N ASP A 57 6.36 -5.31 -4.86
CA ASP A 57 6.40 -6.51 -5.70
C ASP A 57 5.73 -7.72 -5.02
N THR A 58 5.94 -7.88 -3.71
CA THR A 58 5.27 -8.91 -2.91
C THR A 58 3.75 -8.67 -2.85
N VAL A 59 3.30 -7.42 -2.73
CA VAL A 59 1.86 -7.08 -2.77
C VAL A 59 1.24 -7.52 -4.09
N LEU A 60 1.86 -7.18 -5.22
CA LEU A 60 1.37 -7.55 -6.56
C LEU A 60 1.33 -9.07 -6.76
N LYS A 61 2.38 -9.76 -6.33
CA LYS A 61 2.49 -11.22 -6.42
C LYS A 61 1.41 -11.91 -5.60
N LEU A 62 1.20 -11.47 -4.36
CA LEU A 62 0.19 -12.03 -3.47
C LEU A 62 -1.23 -11.73 -3.95
N SER A 63 -1.50 -10.53 -4.44
CA SER A 63 -2.83 -10.16 -4.95
C SER A 63 -3.23 -11.05 -6.13
N ALA A 64 -2.28 -11.34 -7.04
CA ALA A 64 -2.50 -12.28 -8.13
C ALA A 64 -2.80 -13.71 -7.61
N GLY A 65 -2.04 -14.19 -6.62
CA GLY A 65 -2.22 -15.54 -6.07
C GLY A 65 -3.51 -15.76 -5.27
N VAL A 66 -4.12 -14.70 -4.74
CA VAL A 66 -5.40 -14.76 -4.00
C VAL A 66 -6.59 -14.22 -4.81
N GLU A 67 -6.40 -14.03 -6.12
CA GLU A 67 -7.42 -13.52 -7.06
C GLU A 67 -8.07 -12.22 -6.60
N ALA A 68 -7.26 -11.28 -6.09
CA ALA A 68 -7.70 -9.98 -5.61
C ALA A 68 -6.91 -8.84 -6.27
N SER A 69 -7.46 -7.63 -6.21
CA SER A 69 -6.70 -6.43 -6.58
C SER A 69 -5.65 -6.12 -5.52
N PRO A 70 -4.48 -5.56 -5.88
CA PRO A 70 -3.56 -4.97 -4.91
C PRO A 70 -4.25 -3.99 -3.97
N CYS A 71 -5.23 -3.23 -4.49
CA CYS A 71 -6.03 -2.28 -3.71
C CYS A 71 -6.82 -2.97 -2.59
N ASP A 72 -7.30 -4.19 -2.79
CA ASP A 72 -8.05 -4.93 -1.78
C ASP A 72 -7.17 -5.30 -0.58
N LEU A 73 -5.88 -5.59 -0.82
CA LEU A 73 -4.92 -5.93 0.23
C LEU A 73 -4.46 -4.71 1.03
N ILE A 74 -4.44 -3.52 0.42
CA ILE A 74 -3.99 -2.28 1.08
C ILE A 74 -5.13 -1.35 1.52
N ALA A 75 -6.39 -1.69 1.23
CA ALA A 75 -7.51 -0.82 1.48
C ALA A 75 -7.61 -0.40 2.97
N GLY A 76 -7.75 0.91 3.19
CA GLY A 76 -7.81 1.50 4.53
C GLY A 76 -6.45 1.82 5.14
N LEU A 77 -5.34 1.43 4.51
CA LEU A 77 -4.04 2.01 4.86
C LEU A 77 -4.04 3.50 4.46
N ARG A 78 -3.47 4.32 5.34
CA ARG A 78 -3.31 5.76 5.15
C ARG A 78 -1.92 6.12 5.64
N TRP A 79 -1.18 6.86 4.83
CA TRP A 79 -0.03 7.60 5.32
C TRP A 79 -0.50 8.96 5.80
N GLN A 80 -0.15 9.32 7.03
CA GLN A 80 -0.40 10.63 7.62
C GLN A 80 0.97 11.30 7.77
N PRO A 81 1.20 12.45 7.12
CA PRO A 81 2.37 13.25 7.45
C PRO A 81 2.34 13.58 8.94
N GLY A 82 3.50 13.54 9.60
CA GLY A 82 3.62 14.21 10.89
C GLY A 82 3.17 15.66 10.71
N SER A 83 2.55 16.24 11.73
CA SER A 83 2.24 17.67 11.77
C SER A 83 3.54 18.45 11.65
N HIS A 84 3.95 18.72 10.41
CA HIS A 84 4.90 19.77 10.13
C HIS A 84 4.20 21.05 10.57
N ASP A 85 4.82 21.83 11.44
CA ASP A 85 4.42 23.21 11.64
C ASP A 85 4.47 23.89 10.27
N LEU A 86 3.35 23.92 9.54
CA LEU A 86 3.18 24.66 8.29
C LEU A 86 3.05 26.18 8.57
N LEU A 87 3.68 26.65 9.64
CA LEU A 87 3.87 28.04 10.02
C LEU A 87 5.37 28.28 10.17
N GLY A 88 6.09 28.30 9.04
CA GLY A 88 7.53 28.53 9.06
C GLY A 88 8.27 28.32 7.74
N GLY A 89 7.71 28.74 6.61
CA GLY A 89 8.49 28.93 5.38
C GLY A 89 7.90 28.28 4.12
N ALA A 90 7.41 29.14 3.22
CA ALA A 90 7.42 28.98 1.77
C ALA A 90 6.60 27.85 1.12
N TYR A 91 5.27 27.99 1.18
CA TYR A 91 4.47 27.88 -0.04
C TYR A 91 3.66 29.18 -0.17
N ALA A 92 4.36 30.23 -0.56
CA ALA A 92 3.72 31.48 -0.96
C ALA A 92 2.91 31.23 -2.23
N GLU A 93 1.73 31.84 -2.26
CA GLU A 93 0.84 31.92 -3.41
C GLU A 93 1.58 32.36 -4.67
N GLY A 94 1.29 31.66 -5.77
CA GLY A 94 1.86 31.94 -7.08
C GLY A 94 1.24 31.03 -8.13
N GLY A 95 -0.06 31.20 -8.39
CA GLY A 95 -0.73 30.43 -9.45
C GLY A 95 -2.25 30.47 -9.44
N SER A 96 -2.87 31.62 -9.21
CA SER A 96 -4.23 31.83 -9.73
C SER A 96 -4.16 31.85 -11.26
N GLY A 97 -4.83 30.91 -11.92
CA GLY A 97 -4.93 30.89 -13.38
C GLY A 97 -6.15 30.09 -13.80
N ALA A 98 -7.33 30.70 -13.66
CA ALA A 98 -8.55 30.22 -14.27
C ALA A 98 -8.45 30.21 -15.81
N ALA A 99 -9.23 29.29 -16.41
CA ALA A 99 -9.83 29.37 -17.74
C ALA A 99 -8.96 29.24 -19.01
N ALA A 100 -9.24 28.16 -19.73
CA ALA A 100 -9.50 28.08 -21.18
C ALA A 100 -9.04 29.23 -22.09
N ALA A 101 -8.23 28.89 -23.10
CA ALA A 101 -8.52 29.14 -24.53
C ALA A 101 -7.28 28.79 -25.37
N GLY A 102 -7.46 27.96 -26.40
CA GLY A 102 -6.39 27.57 -27.31
C GLY A 102 -5.93 28.68 -28.25
N LYS A 103 -4.74 28.49 -28.81
CA LYS A 103 -4.31 28.86 -30.18
C LYS A 103 -3.06 28.03 -30.46
N ARG A 104 -3.22 26.89 -31.13
CA ARG A 104 -3.13 26.68 -32.60
C ARG A 104 -1.67 26.63 -33.06
N VAL A 105 -1.27 25.41 -33.43
CA VAL A 105 -0.16 25.07 -34.35
C VAL A 105 -0.21 25.97 -35.57
N VAL A 106 0.93 26.53 -35.96
CA VAL A 106 1.41 26.58 -37.35
C VAL A 106 2.93 26.79 -37.32
N GLN A 107 3.54 26.30 -38.40
CA GLN A 107 4.95 25.99 -38.64
C GLN A 107 5.93 27.15 -38.46
#